data_AF-A0A954T9K5-F1
#
_entry.id   AF-A0A954T9K5-F1
#
_cell.length_a   1.000
_cell.length_b   1.000
_cell.length_c   1.000
_cell.angle_alpha   90.00
_cell.angle_beta   90.00
_cell.angle_gamma   90.00
#
_symmetry.space_group_name_H-M   'P 1'
#
loop_
_entity.id
_entity.type
_entity.pdbx_description
1 polymer ?
#
loop_
_entity_poly.entity_id
_entity_poly.type
_entity_poly.pdbx_seq_one_letter_code
_entity_poly.pdbx_strand_id
1 'polypeptide(L)'
;MQSRGSSGGPSPLGKALAELIALRGFARTGARNELKTAWQSVAGERISARTRVLSLNRGVLQVGVFNSAMLGELTSFHRTELLDTLREKHAGLKIRDLKFRLRADLAEGS
;
A
#
# COMPACT_ATOMS: atom_id res chain seq x y z
N MET A 1 11.88 19.65 -41.91
CA MET A 1 11.05 20.52 -41.04
C MET A 1 10.13 19.65 -40.20
N GLN A 2 10.26 19.72 -38.87
CA GLN A 2 9.30 19.34 -37.80
C GLN A 2 9.03 17.81 -37.60
N SER A 3 8.86 17.22 -36.41
CA SER A 3 9.10 17.56 -34.99
C SER A 3 8.70 16.35 -34.11
N ARG A 4 9.50 16.06 -33.06
CA ARG A 4 9.15 15.68 -31.65
C ARG A 4 8.33 14.41 -31.29
N GLY A 5 8.82 13.71 -30.24
CA GLY A 5 8.02 12.97 -29.23
C GLY A 5 8.58 11.58 -28.83
N SER A 6 9.42 11.42 -27.80
CA SER A 6 9.12 11.17 -26.36
C SER A 6 9.00 9.69 -25.94
N SER A 7 9.72 9.36 -24.83
CA SER A 7 9.38 8.32 -23.83
C SER A 7 9.80 6.86 -24.06
N GLY A 8 11.07 6.53 -23.79
CA GLY A 8 11.48 5.16 -23.48
C GLY A 8 11.06 4.80 -22.05
N GLY A 9 10.02 3.98 -21.91
CA GLY A 9 9.49 3.50 -20.62
C GLY A 9 10.49 2.65 -19.82
N PRO A 10 10.17 2.33 -18.54
CA PRO A 10 11.07 1.61 -17.65
C PRO A 10 11.50 0.26 -18.25
N SER A 11 12.81 0.03 -18.34
CA SER A 11 13.37 -1.18 -18.94
C SER A 11 12.96 -2.47 -18.19
N PRO A 12 12.59 -3.55 -18.90
CA PRO A 12 12.09 -4.81 -18.31
C PRO A 12 13.01 -5.48 -17.28
N LEU A 13 14.32 -5.28 -17.39
CA LEU A 13 15.31 -5.85 -16.48
C LEU A 13 15.29 -5.21 -15.08
N GLY A 14 15.07 -3.90 -14.99
CA GLY A 14 15.04 -3.17 -13.71
C GLY A 14 13.79 -3.48 -12.87
N LYS A 15 12.71 -3.90 -13.53
CA LYS A 15 11.46 -4.32 -12.89
C LYS A 15 11.53 -5.78 -12.43
N ALA A 16 12.12 -6.66 -13.26
CA ALA A 16 12.37 -8.06 -12.91
C ALA A 16 13.32 -8.21 -11.70
N LEU A 17 14.32 -7.33 -11.54
CA LEU A 17 15.19 -7.30 -10.36
C LEU A 17 14.48 -6.78 -9.09
N ALA A 18 13.58 -5.79 -9.22
CA ALA A 18 12.78 -5.27 -8.10
C ALA A 18 11.69 -6.24 -7.63
N GLU A 19 11.14 -7.04 -8.55
CA GLU A 19 10.14 -8.08 -8.31
C GLU A 19 10.74 -9.35 -7.67
N LEU A 20 12.00 -9.67 -7.95
CA LEU A 20 12.70 -10.80 -7.29
C LEU A 20 13.17 -10.48 -5.86
N ILE A 21 13.44 -9.21 -5.53
CA ILE A 21 13.81 -8.73 -4.17
C ILE A 21 12.58 -8.59 -3.25
N ALA A 22 11.43 -8.19 -3.78
CA ALA A 22 10.13 -8.31 -3.10
C ALA A 22 9.70 -9.78 -2.89
N LEU A 23 10.32 -10.73 -3.60
CA LEU A 23 10.08 -12.19 -3.55
C LEU A 23 10.93 -12.94 -2.50
N ARG A 24 12.06 -12.40 -2.02
CA ARG A 24 12.56 -12.68 -0.64
C ARG A 24 11.72 -11.91 0.39
N GLY A 25 10.74 -11.13 -0.06
CA GLY A 25 9.84 -10.37 0.77
C GLY A 25 8.91 -11.26 1.54
N PHE A 26 8.49 -10.76 2.70
CA PHE A 26 7.51 -11.45 3.54
C PHE A 26 7.86 -12.90 3.94
N ALA A 27 9.06 -13.41 3.65
CA ALA A 27 9.43 -14.84 3.62
C ALA A 27 9.55 -15.51 5.01
N ARG A 28 8.83 -15.02 6.02
CA ARG A 28 8.68 -15.68 7.33
C ARG A 28 7.34 -15.46 8.03
N THR A 29 6.33 -14.85 7.39
CA THR A 29 4.99 -14.54 7.98
C THR A 29 4.97 -13.41 9.02
N GLY A 30 6.01 -13.25 9.84
CA GLY A 30 6.06 -12.27 10.94
C GLY A 30 5.87 -10.80 10.52
N ALA A 31 6.68 -10.29 9.59
CA ALA A 31 6.61 -8.88 9.17
C ALA A 31 5.27 -8.53 8.47
N ARG A 32 4.62 -9.50 7.82
CA ARG A 32 3.26 -9.31 7.25
C ARG A 32 2.22 -9.19 8.33
N ASN A 33 2.34 -10.05 9.33
CA ASN A 33 1.43 -10.03 10.45
C ASN A 33 1.62 -8.75 11.27
N GLU A 34 2.85 -8.30 11.49
CA GLU A 34 3.15 -7.04 12.17
C GLU A 34 2.55 -5.83 11.44
N LEU A 35 2.74 -5.74 10.12
CA LEU A 35 2.12 -4.67 9.32
C LEU A 35 0.59 -4.74 9.33
N LYS A 36 0.03 -5.94 9.30
CA LYS A 36 -1.42 -6.15 9.38
C LYS A 36 -1.96 -5.72 10.75
N THR A 37 -1.31 -6.14 11.83
CA THR A 37 -1.69 -5.79 13.21
C THR A 37 -1.55 -4.28 13.45
N ALA A 38 -0.45 -3.67 13.00
CA ALA A 38 -0.26 -2.23 13.07
C ALA A 38 -1.37 -1.48 12.31
N TRP A 39 -1.68 -1.94 11.09
CA TRP A 39 -2.79 -1.38 10.33
C TRP A 39 -4.13 -1.54 11.04
N GLN A 40 -4.44 -2.73 11.58
CA GLN A 40 -5.68 -2.98 12.32
C GLN A 40 -5.82 -2.13 13.59
N SER A 41 -4.71 -1.92 14.31
CA SER A 41 -4.66 -1.08 15.51
C SER A 41 -4.97 0.40 15.23
N VAL A 42 -4.55 0.90 14.06
CA VAL A 42 -4.74 2.31 13.67
C VAL A 42 -6.03 2.53 12.90
N ALA A 43 -6.32 1.69 11.91
CA ALA A 43 -7.50 1.82 11.07
C ALA A 43 -8.79 1.37 11.77
N GLY A 44 -8.68 0.58 12.84
CA GLY A 44 -9.81 0.00 13.54
C GLY A 44 -10.53 -1.07 12.72
N GLU A 45 -11.54 -1.69 13.33
CA GLU A 45 -12.22 -2.87 12.76
C GLU A 45 -12.97 -2.54 11.46
N ARG A 46 -13.68 -1.40 11.41
CA ARG A 46 -14.49 -1.00 10.24
C ARG A 46 -13.65 -0.81 8.97
N ILE A 47 -12.53 -0.10 9.06
CA ILE A 47 -11.66 0.14 7.91
C ILE A 47 -10.85 -1.10 7.60
N SER A 48 -10.27 -1.77 8.61
CA SER A 48 -9.45 -2.97 8.39
C SER A 48 -10.23 -4.16 7.84
N ALA A 49 -11.54 -4.27 8.09
CA ALA A 49 -12.40 -5.30 7.50
C ALA A 49 -12.53 -5.16 5.96
N ARG A 50 -12.45 -3.92 5.45
CA ARG A 50 -12.66 -3.59 4.03
C ARG A 50 -11.37 -3.16 3.33
N THR A 51 -10.23 -3.31 4.01
CA THR A 51 -8.91 -2.98 3.51
C THR A 51 -7.92 -4.10 3.74
N ARG A 52 -6.87 -4.17 2.91
CA ARG A 52 -5.84 -5.20 3.06
C ARG A 52 -4.46 -4.62 2.80
N VAL A 53 -3.53 -4.81 3.74
CA VAL A 53 -2.13 -4.41 3.53
C VAL A 53 -1.52 -5.26 2.41
N LEU A 54 -1.01 -4.58 1.39
CA LEU A 54 -0.42 -5.21 0.20
C LEU A 54 1.08 -5.36 0.35
N SER A 55 1.76 -4.25 0.64
CA SER A 55 3.22 -4.19 0.74
C SER A 55 3.66 -2.89 1.40
N LEU A 56 4.87 -2.89 1.96
CA LEU A 56 5.58 -1.69 2.35
C LEU A 56 6.83 -1.59 1.49
N ASN A 57 6.91 -0.60 0.61
CA ASN A 57 8.06 -0.42 -0.28
C ASN A 57 8.57 1.01 -0.18
N ARG A 58 9.86 1.19 0.13
CA ARG A 58 10.50 2.51 0.31
C ARG A 58 9.75 3.43 1.29
N GLY A 59 9.20 2.85 2.37
CA GLY A 59 8.40 3.58 3.37
C GLY A 59 6.98 3.92 2.93
N VAL A 60 6.55 3.48 1.75
CA VAL A 60 5.18 3.66 1.27
C VAL A 60 4.36 2.42 1.59
N LEU A 61 3.41 2.54 2.51
CA LEU A 61 2.46 1.47 2.82
C LEU A 61 1.37 1.44 1.75
N GLN A 62 1.29 0.34 1.02
CA GLN A 62 0.26 0.10 0.02
C GLN A 62 -0.88 -0.68 0.65
N VAL A 63 -2.08 -0.11 0.58
CA VAL A 63 -3.30 -0.69 1.13
C VAL A 63 -4.32 -0.87 0.01
N GLY A 64 -4.81 -2.11 -0.12
CA GLY A 64 -5.90 -2.48 -0.99
C GLY A 64 -7.23 -2.09 -0.37
N VAL A 65 -8.14 -1.54 -1.17
CA VAL A 65 -9.50 -1.16 -0.77
C VAL A 65 -10.53 -1.89 -1.63
N PHE A 66 -11.67 -2.20 -1.01
CA PHE A 66 -12.76 -2.98 -1.60
C PHE A 66 -13.54 -2.21 -2.69
N ASN A 67 -13.89 -0.95 -2.45
CA ASN A 67 -14.68 -0.15 -3.40
C ASN A 67 -14.16 1.29 -3.56
N SER A 68 -14.61 1.94 -4.63
CA SER A 68 -14.16 3.27 -5.06
C SER A 68 -14.63 4.38 -4.12
N ALA A 69 -15.82 4.23 -3.52
CA ALA A 69 -16.32 5.16 -2.51
C ALA A 69 -15.36 5.22 -1.29
N MET A 70 -14.97 4.05 -0.77
CA MET A 70 -14.04 3.93 0.34
C MET A 70 -12.63 4.38 -0.04
N LEU A 71 -12.18 4.13 -1.28
CA LEU A 71 -10.90 4.66 -1.77
C LEU A 71 -10.88 6.19 -1.67
N GLY A 72 -11.94 6.86 -2.14
CA GLY A 72 -12.06 8.32 -2.09
C GLY A 72 -12.09 8.83 -0.65
N GLU A 73 -12.91 8.22 0.19
CA GLU A 73 -13.02 8.59 1.60
C GLU A 73 -11.68 8.46 2.34
N LEU A 74 -11.01 7.31 2.21
CA LEU A 74 -9.73 7.06 2.86
C LEU A 74 -8.62 7.96 2.33
N THR A 75 -8.61 8.24 1.03
CA THR A 75 -7.58 9.09 0.42
C THR A 75 -7.74 10.54 0.83
N SER A 76 -8.97 11.05 0.87
CA SER A 76 -9.24 12.47 1.11
C SER A 76 -9.38 12.84 2.58
N PHE A 77 -10.00 11.99 3.41
CA PHE A 77 -10.34 12.34 4.79
C PHE A 77 -9.45 11.62 5.81
N HIS A 78 -9.22 10.32 5.64
CA HIS A 78 -8.56 9.52 6.67
C HIS A 78 -7.05 9.37 6.47
N ARG A 79 -6.52 9.66 5.27
CA ARG A 79 -5.12 9.40 4.93
C ARG A 79 -4.14 10.03 5.90
N THR A 80 -4.36 11.32 6.21
CA THR A 80 -3.45 12.10 7.06
C THR A 80 -3.49 11.60 8.49
N GLU A 81 -4.69 11.40 9.05
CA GLU A 81 -4.88 10.89 10.41
C GLU A 81 -4.30 9.48 10.58
N LEU A 82 -4.58 8.57 9.63
CA LEU A 82 -4.05 7.21 9.66
C LEU A 82 -2.53 7.18 9.52
N LEU A 83 -1.95 8.04 8.67
CA LEU A 83 -0.51 8.13 8.50
C LEU A 83 0.16 8.67 9.76
N ASP A 84 -0.40 9.70 10.38
CA ASP A 84 0.15 10.30 11.60
C ASP A 84 0.12 9.30 12.76
N THR A 85 -1.02 8.64 12.96
CA THR A 85 -1.17 7.61 13.99
C THR A 85 -0.27 6.40 13.76
N LEU A 86 -0.07 5.98 12.51
CA LEU A 86 0.90 4.91 12.17
C LEU A 86 2.34 5.33 12.50
N ARG A 87 2.69 6.60 12.32
CA ARG A 87 4.03 7.11 12.65
C ARG A 87 4.23 7.23 14.15
N GLU A 88 3.21 7.66 14.88
CA GLU A 88 3.24 7.75 16.35
C GLU A 88 3.34 6.36 16.99
N LYS A 89 2.42 5.45 16.66
CA LYS A 89 2.31 4.13 17.30
C LYS A 89 3.30 3.10 16.76
N HIS A 90 3.76 3.25 15.53
CA HIS A 90 4.59 2.26 14.84
C HIS A 90 5.80 2.90 14.14
N ALA A 91 6.49 3.81 14.82
CA ALA A 91 7.70 4.46 14.32
C ALA A 91 8.78 3.48 13.79
N GLY A 92 8.87 2.27 14.37
CA GLY A 92 9.80 1.21 13.95
C GLY A 92 9.58 0.70 12.51
N LEU A 93 8.36 0.82 11.97
CA LEU A 93 8.02 0.40 10.61
C LEU A 93 8.49 1.40 9.53
N LYS A 94 8.95 2.59 9.93
CA LYS A 94 9.46 3.64 9.03
C LYS A 94 8.48 3.99 7.89
N ILE A 95 7.19 4.05 8.21
CA ILE A 95 6.14 4.44 7.26
C ILE A 95 6.22 5.95 7.03
N ARG A 96 6.37 6.36 5.78
CA ARG A 96 6.50 7.76 5.34
C ARG A 96 5.29 8.23 4.55
N ASP A 97 4.61 7.30 3.89
CA ASP A 97 3.51 7.60 2.98
C ASP A 97 2.51 6.45 2.95
N LEU A 98 1.26 6.79 2.65
CA LEU A 98 0.16 5.84 2.53
C LEU A 98 -0.44 5.93 1.13
N LYS A 99 -0.54 4.79 0.44
CA LYS A 99 -1.17 4.71 -0.87
C LYS A 99 -2.28 3.68 -0.89
N PHE A 100 -3.47 4.15 -1.20
CA PHE A 100 -4.64 3.30 -1.38
C PHE A 100 -4.79 2.92 -2.86
N ARG A 101 -5.17 1.67 -3.11
CA ARG A 101 -5.45 1.17 -4.46
C ARG A 101 -6.64 0.24 -4.43
N LEU A 102 -7.51 0.37 -5.43
CA LEU A 102 -8.59 -0.60 -5.65
C LEU A 102 -8.02 -1.98 -5.92
N ARG A 103 -8.67 -2.99 -5.35
CA ARG A 103 -8.36 -4.41 -5.57
C ARG A 103 -9.64 -5.11 -6.02
N ALA A 104 -9.70 -5.51 -7.29
CA ALA A 104 -10.80 -6.29 -7.82
C ALA A 104 -10.99 -7.62 -7.07
N ASP A 105 -9.87 -8.27 -6.70
CA ASP A 105 -9.85 -9.50 -5.87
C ASP A 105 -10.46 -9.30 -4.46
N LEU A 106 -10.51 -8.06 -3.95
CA LEU A 106 -11.24 -7.78 -2.73
C LEU A 106 -12.73 -7.56 -2.99
N ALA A 107 -13.12 -7.02 -4.15
CA ALA A 107 -14.49 -6.64 -4.47
C ALA A 107 -15.46 -7.83 -4.69
N GLU A 108 -14.91 -9.01 -5.03
CA GLU A 108 -15.64 -10.26 -5.33
C GLU A 108 -16.09 -11.01 -4.05
N GLY A 109 -16.48 -10.28 -3.01
CA GLY A 109 -16.90 -10.84 -1.72
C GLY A 109 -17.97 -9.96 -1.08
N SER A 110 -19.09 -9.76 -1.80
CA SER A 110 -20.31 -9.11 -1.30
C SER A 110 -21.37 -10.15 -1.01
#